data_AF-A0AAD4RXX9-F1
#
_entry.id   AF-A0AAD4RXX9-F1
#
_cell.length_a   1.000
_cell.length_b   1.000
_cell.length_c   1.000
_cell.angle_alpha   90.00
_cell.angle_beta   90.00
_cell.angle_gamma   90.00
#
_symmetry.space_group_name_H-M   'P 1'
#
loop_
_entity.id
_entity.type
_entity.pdbx_description
1 polymer ?
#
loop_
_entity_poly.entity_id
_entity_poly.type
_entity_poly.pdbx_seq_one_letter_code
_entity_poly.pdbx_strand_id
1 'polypeptide(L)' 'MPSKVRNLSCLRPLPVFTVGNKTNGYGLEELRDLSLLGDKQQIHNLENVSDRKDAGAGCLKYEQYILSMGLFWSNTE' A
#
# COMPACT_ATOMS: atom_id res chain seq x y z
N MET A 1 -2.93 -8.04 -4.68
CA MET A 1 -1.73 -8.27 -3.85
C MET A 1 -1.89 -9.57 -3.07
N PRO A 2 -0.81 -10.35 -2.86
CA PRO A 2 -0.84 -11.53 -1.99
C PRO A 2 -0.91 -11.14 -0.50
N SER A 3 -1.23 -12.09 0.39
CA SER A 3 -1.18 -11.85 1.84
C SER A 3 0.25 -11.87 2.36
N LYS A 4 0.46 -11.25 3.53
CA LYS A 4 1.71 -11.26 4.29
C LYS A 4 2.89 -10.59 3.57
N VAL A 5 2.63 -9.63 2.69
CA VAL A 5 3.69 -8.83 2.03
C VAL A 5 4.50 -8.08 3.09
N ARG A 6 3.84 -7.62 4.16
CA ARG A 6 4.49 -7.02 5.33
C ARG A 6 5.57 -7.89 6.00
N ASN A 7 5.50 -9.22 5.82
CA ASN A 7 6.47 -10.13 6.41
C ASN A 7 7.76 -10.24 5.56
N LEU A 8 7.79 -9.62 4.38
CA LEU A 8 8.97 -9.60 3.52
C LEU A 8 9.96 -8.55 4.03
N SER A 9 10.59 -8.84 5.17
CA SER A 9 11.53 -7.92 5.85
C SER A 9 12.81 -7.60 5.06
N CYS A 10 13.15 -8.43 4.07
CA CYS A 10 14.26 -8.18 3.13
C CYS A 10 13.81 -7.53 1.82
N LEU A 11 12.51 -7.21 1.69
CA LEU A 11 12.00 -6.50 0.53
C LEU A 11 12.56 -5.07 0.55
N ARG A 12 13.18 -4.68 -0.56
CA ARG A 12 13.75 -3.34 -0.75
C ARG A 12 12.66 -2.44 -1.35
N PRO A 13 12.79 -1.76 -2.50
CA PRO A 13 11.67 -0.93 -2.93
C PRO A 13 10.52 -1.81 -3.43
N LEU A 14 9.32 -1.57 -2.89
CA LEU A 14 8.06 -2.04 -3.46
C LEU A 14 7.43 -0.88 -4.23
N PRO A 15 7.87 -0.54 -5.45
CA PRO A 15 7.48 0.71 -6.11
C PRO A 15 5.98 0.82 -6.40
N VAL A 16 5.26 -0.30 -6.48
CA VAL A 16 3.83 -0.35 -6.81
C VAL A 16 3.10 -1.25 -5.81
N PHE A 17 2.06 -0.70 -5.19
CA PHE A 17 1.09 -1.42 -4.37
C PHE A 17 -0.30 -1.28 -4.97
N THR A 18 -1.02 -2.40 -5.07
CA THR A 18 -2.39 -2.41 -5.59
C THR A 18 -3.31 -2.89 -4.49
N VAL A 19 -4.18 -2.00 -4.00
CA VAL A 19 -5.17 -2.33 -2.97
C VAL A 19 -6.11 -3.39 -3.53
N GLY A 20 -6.17 -4.51 -2.82
CA GLY A 20 -7.00 -5.62 -3.19
C GLY A 20 -8.49 -5.30 -3.04
N ASN A 21 -9.33 -5.90 -3.88
CA ASN A 21 -10.78 -5.76 -3.73
C ASN A 21 -11.29 -6.56 -2.50
N LYS A 22 -12.53 -6.28 -2.08
CA LYS A 22 -13.14 -6.90 -0.90
C LYS A 22 -13.29 -8.43 -0.97
N THR A 23 -13.27 -9.01 -2.16
CA THR A 23 -13.54 -10.45 -2.37
C THR A 23 -12.27 -11.30 -2.30
N ASN A 24 -11.16 -10.86 -2.91
CA ASN A 24 -9.96 -11.70 -3.09
C ASN A 24 -8.65 -10.95 -2.82
N GLY A 25 -8.73 -9.78 -2.18
CA GLY A 25 -7.59 -8.88 -2.02
C GLY A 25 -7.32 -8.49 -0.58
N TYR A 26 -6.10 -8.00 -0.34
CA TYR A 26 -5.65 -7.46 0.94
C TYR A 26 -5.52 -5.95 0.86
N GLY A 27 -5.82 -5.28 1.97
CA GLY A 27 -5.87 -3.84 2.07
C GLY A 27 -4.52 -3.22 2.37
N LEU A 28 -4.53 -1.99 2.87
CA LEU A 28 -3.31 -1.24 3.16
C LEU A 28 -2.55 -1.81 4.36
N GLU A 29 -3.15 -2.68 5.18
CA GLU A 29 -2.47 -3.34 6.31
C GLU A 29 -1.23 -4.15 5.89
N GLU A 30 -1.16 -4.58 4.64
CA GLU A 30 -0.02 -5.30 4.08
C GLU A 30 1.18 -4.39 3.77
N LEU A 31 0.99 -3.07 3.75
CA LEU A 31 2.09 -2.09 3.67
C LEU A 31 2.73 -1.80 5.01
N ARG A 32 2.07 -2.16 6.12
CA ARG A 32 2.61 -1.91 7.46
C ARG A 32 3.97 -2.61 7.60
N ASP A 33 4.92 -1.94 8.25
CA ASP A 33 6.26 -2.46 8.55
C ASP A 33 7.16 -2.67 7.31
N LEU A 34 6.71 -2.32 6.10
CA LEU A 34 7.57 -2.19 4.93
C LEU A 34 8.32 -0.86 4.99
N SER A 35 9.19 -0.69 5.98
CA SER A 35 9.90 0.56 6.28
C SER A 35 10.86 1.06 5.18
N LEU A 36 10.91 0.39 4.03
CA LEU A 36 11.81 0.63 2.90
C LEU A 36 11.07 0.76 1.57
N LEU A 37 9.83 1.26 1.58
CA LEU A 37 9.19 1.79 0.38
C LEU A 37 10.13 2.88 -0.16
N GLY A 38 10.89 2.58 -1.21
CA GLY A 38 11.98 3.42 -1.69
C GLY A 38 11.53 4.78 -2.20
N ASP A 39 12.38 5.41 -3.01
CA ASP A 39 12.25 6.81 -3.40
C ASP A 39 10.89 7.19 -4.03
N LYS A 40 10.21 6.22 -4.67
CA LYS A 40 8.90 6.39 -5.30
C LYS A 40 7.96 5.24 -4.97
N GLN A 41 6.85 5.55 -4.32
CA GLN A 41 5.76 4.61 -4.02
C GLN A 41 4.51 4.97 -4.83
N GLN A 42 3.91 4.01 -5.52
CA GLN A 42 2.62 4.16 -6.17
C GLN A 42 1.59 3.25 -5.51
N ILE A 43 0.43 3.78 -5.14
CA ILE A 43 -0.69 3.03 -4.58
C ILE A 43 -1.87 3.17 -5.52
N HIS A 44 -2.32 2.03 -6.04
CA HIS A 44 -3.43 1.93 -6.98
C HIS A 44 -4.66 1.31 -6.32
N ASN A 45 -5.81 1.56 -6.93
CA ASN A 45 -7.12 1.04 -6.56
C ASN A 45 -7.61 1.52 -5.19
N LEU A 46 -7.36 2.79 -4.87
CA LEU A 46 -7.77 3.38 -3.59
C LEU A 46 -9.29 3.37 -3.37
N GLU A 47 -10.12 3.15 -4.40
CA GLU A 47 -11.56 2.92 -4.27
C GLU A 47 -11.90 1.66 -3.46
N ASN A 48 -10.95 0.73 -3.31
CA ASN A 48 -11.11 -0.44 -2.44
C ASN A 48 -10.87 -0.14 -0.95
N VAL A 49 -10.30 1.03 -0.62
CA VAL A 49 -10.07 1.43 0.77
C VAL A 49 -11.42 1.77 1.39
N SER A 50 -11.83 0.96 2.37
CA SER A 50 -13.23 0.94 2.79
C SER A 50 -13.55 1.99 3.86
N ASP A 51 -12.58 2.35 4.69
CA ASP A 51 -12.76 3.32 5.76
C ASP A 51 -11.42 3.93 6.24
N ARG A 52 -11.52 4.85 7.21
CA ARG A 52 -10.36 5.49 7.83
C ARG A 52 -9.45 4.50 8.57
N LYS A 53 -9.98 3.40 9.11
CA LYS A 53 -9.18 2.41 9.82
C LYS A 53 -8.30 1.64 8.85
N ASP A 54 -8.85 1.24 7.70
CA ASP A 54 -8.14 0.61 6.59
C ASP A 54 -7.06 1.55 6.04
N ALA A 55 -7.41 2.82 5.77
CA ALA A 55 -6.44 3.85 5.39
C ALA A 55 -5.30 4.03 6.41
N GLY A 56 -5.62 3.96 7.70
CA GLY A 56 -4.64 4.04 8.78
C GLY A 56 -3.83 2.76 9.01
N ALA A 57 -4.29 1.62 8.50
CA ALA A 57 -3.69 0.33 8.78
C ALA A 57 -2.32 0.15 8.13
N GLY A 58 -2.07 0.82 7.00
CA GLY A 58 -0.79 0.78 6.28
C GLY A 58 0.31 1.65 6.86
N CYS A 59 0.07 2.42 7.92
CA CYS A 59 1.09 3.23 8.60
C CYS A 59 1.91 4.19 7.69
N LEU A 60 1.42 4.53 6.50
CA LEU A 60 2.08 5.38 5.48
C LEU A 60 2.59 6.73 6.01
N LYS A 61 1.95 7.25 7.07
CA LYS A 61 2.32 8.50 7.73
C LYS A 61 3.63 8.43 8.54
N TYR A 62 4.14 7.23 8.80
CA TYR A 62 5.35 6.99 9.59
C TYR A 62 6.54 6.54 8.74
N GLU A 63 6.37 6.41 7.42
CA GLU A 63 7.46 6.07 6.51
C GLU A 63 8.39 7.29 6.33
N GLN A 64 9.59 7.17 6.90
CA GLN A 64 10.58 8.26 6.93
C GLN A 64 11.37 8.42 5.64
N TYR A 65 11.22 7.50 4.66
CA TYR A 65 12.07 7.42 3.47
C TYR A 65 11.35 7.61 2.13
N ILE A 66 10.07 7.95 2.13
CA ILE A 66 9.33 8.16 0.88
C ILE A 66 9.59 9.57 0.34
N LEU A 67 10.34 9.66 -0.75
CA LEU A 67 10.61 10.92 -1.47
C LEU A 67 9.40 11.38 -2.30
N SER A 68 8.60 10.44 -2.82
CA SER A 68 7.40 10.74 -3.62
C SER A 68 6.37 9.61 -3.54
N MET A 69 5.10 9.98 -3.35
CA MET A 69 3.97 9.05 -3.30
C MET A 69 2.93 9.41 -4.36
N GLY A 70 2.59 8.46 -5.22
CA GLY A 70 1.47 8.56 -6.18
C GLY A 70 0.27 7.78 -5.67
N LEU A 71 -0.90 8.43 -5.65
CA LEU A 71 -2.17 7.87 -5.19
C LEU A 71 -3.14 7.85 -6.37
N PHE A 72 -3.63 6.66 -6.74
CA PHE A 72 -4.46 6.46 -7.92
C PHE A 72 -5.75 5.70 -7.59
N TRP A 73 -6.88 6.25 -7.99
CA TRP A 73 -8.11 5.48 -8.19
C TRP A 73 -8.05 4.75 -9.52
N SER A 74 -8.70 3.60 -9.63
CA SER A 74 -8.95 3.02 -10.95
C SER A 74 -9.83 4.00 -11.72
N ASN A 75 -9.39 4.45 -12.89
CA ASN A 75 -10.30 5.07 -13.85
C ASN A 75 -11.26 3.97 -14.31
N THR A 76 -12.38 3.84 -13.62
CA THR A 76 -13.58 3.25 -14.22
C THR A 76 -14.09 4.25 -15.24
N GLU A 77 -13.67 4.09 -16.49
CA GLU A 77 -14.50 4.47 -17.65
C GLU A 77 -15.53 3.37 -17.91
#